data_AF-A0A9R0EXU6-F1
#
_entry.id   AF-A0A9R0EXU6-F1
#
_cell.length_a   1.000
_cell.length_b   1.000
_cell.length_c   1.000
_cell.angle_alpha   90.00
_cell.angle_beta   90.00
_cell.angle_gamma   90.00
#
_symmetry.space_group_name_H-M   'P 1'
#
loop_
_entity.id
_entity.type
_entity.pdbx_description
1 polymer ?
#
loop_
_entity_poly.entity_id
_entity_poly.type
_entity_poly.pdbx_seq_one_letter_code
_entity_poly.pdbx_strand_id
1 'polypeptide(L)'
;MTSRIFHKSGVREARSVIKDLPASSGMTSRIFHKSGVREARSVIKDLPASSEMTSRIFHKSGVREARSVIKDLPASSEMTSRIFHKSGVREARSVIKDLPASSEMTSRIFHKSGVREARSVIKDLPASSEMTSRIFHKSGVREARSVIKVAAVLTVYLTGGR
;
A
#
# COMPACT_ATOMS: atom_id res chain seq x y z
N MET A 1 -7.77 3.23 -17.61
CA MET A 1 -6.35 3.60 -17.79
C MET A 1 -5.44 2.74 -16.91
N THR A 2 -4.25 2.36 -17.38
CA THR A 2 -3.19 1.74 -16.54
C THR A 2 -1.89 2.54 -16.64
N SER A 3 -1.27 2.83 -15.49
CA SER A 3 0.10 3.36 -15.39
C SER A 3 1.00 2.39 -14.63
N ARG A 4 2.23 2.19 -15.12
CA ARG A 4 3.17 1.24 -14.53
C ARG A 4 4.60 1.74 -14.58
N ILE A 5 5.28 1.71 -13.43
CA ILE A 5 6.73 1.87 -13.32
C ILE A 5 7.34 0.52 -12.95
N PHE A 6 8.39 0.12 -13.66
CA PHE A 6 9.10 -1.12 -13.43
C PHE A 6 10.61 -0.89 -13.40
N HIS A 7 11.24 -1.23 -12.28
CA HIS A 7 12.70 -1.23 -12.16
C HIS A 7 13.25 -2.66 -12.25
N LYS A 8 14.24 -2.85 -13.12
CA LYS A 8 15.04 -4.09 -13.24
C LYS A 8 16.02 -4.23 -12.05
N SER A 9 16.76 -5.32 -12.01
CA SER A 9 17.74 -5.60 -10.96
C SER A 9 19.00 -4.75 -11.05
N GLY A 10 19.72 -4.60 -9.92
CA GLY A 10 21.01 -3.91 -9.87
C GLY A 10 20.93 -2.39 -9.75
N VAL A 11 19.76 -1.85 -9.40
CA VAL A 11 19.57 -0.42 -9.21
C VAL A 11 20.02 -0.03 -7.80
N ARG A 12 20.94 0.93 -7.66
CA ARG A 12 21.35 1.39 -6.32
C ARG A 12 20.18 2.07 -5.60
N GLU A 13 19.57 3.06 -6.23
CA GLU A 13 18.45 3.82 -5.68
C GLU A 13 17.34 3.96 -6.73
N ALA A 14 16.11 3.65 -6.34
CA ALA A 14 14.95 3.79 -7.21
C ALA A 14 13.91 4.71 -6.55
N ARG A 15 13.57 5.81 -7.23
CA ARG A 15 12.52 6.75 -6.80
C ARG A 15 11.43 6.77 -7.87
N SER A 16 10.24 6.36 -7.48
CA SER A 16 9.11 6.21 -8.39
C SER A 16 7.91 6.97 -7.85
N VAL A 17 7.30 7.81 -8.69
CA VAL A 17 6.08 8.55 -8.35
C VAL A 17 5.08 8.36 -9.49
N ILE A 18 3.86 7.97 -9.17
CA ILE A 18 2.72 8.04 -10.09
C ILE A 18 1.75 9.09 -9.53
N LYS A 19 1.46 10.11 -10.34
CA LYS A 19 0.55 11.23 -10.05
C LYS A 19 0.04 11.82 -11.36
N ASP A 20 -1.00 12.66 -11.29
CA ASP A 20 -1.45 13.53 -12.38
C ASP A 20 -1.77 12.76 -13.68
N LEU A 21 -2.42 11.60 -13.55
CA LEU A 21 -2.86 10.80 -14.71
C LEU A 21 -4.13 11.40 -15.33
N PRO A 22 -4.42 11.15 -16.63
CA PRO A 22 -5.69 11.52 -17.25
C PRO A 22 -6.87 10.72 -16.69
N ALA A 23 -8.04 11.36 -16.70
CA ALA A 23 -9.29 10.78 -16.22
C ALA A 23 -9.70 9.53 -17.02
N SER A 24 -10.33 8.58 -16.34
CA SER A 24 -10.76 7.30 -16.93
C SER A 24 -11.80 6.65 -16.03
N SER A 25 -12.72 5.88 -16.60
CA SER A 25 -13.75 5.15 -15.84
C SER A 25 -13.15 4.20 -14.79
N GLY A 26 -12.08 3.47 -15.15
CA GLY A 26 -11.29 2.66 -14.22
C GLY A 26 -9.80 2.99 -14.27
N MET A 27 -9.13 2.95 -13.13
CA MET A 27 -7.70 3.30 -13.01
C MET A 27 -6.89 2.24 -12.28
N THR A 28 -5.72 1.92 -12.85
CA THR A 28 -4.74 1.05 -12.21
C THR A 28 -3.35 1.67 -12.23
N SER A 29 -2.79 1.93 -11.06
CA SER A 29 -1.44 2.46 -10.86
C SER A 29 -0.55 1.42 -10.19
N ARG A 30 0.59 1.09 -10.80
CA ARG A 30 1.50 0.05 -10.28
C ARG A 30 2.96 0.48 -10.29
N ILE A 31 3.62 0.37 -9.14
CA ILE A 31 5.07 0.48 -9.03
C ILE A 31 5.63 -0.88 -8.65
N PHE A 32 6.61 -1.35 -9.41
CA PHE A 32 7.24 -2.65 -9.20
C PHE A 32 8.77 -2.54 -9.21
N HIS A 33 9.40 -3.04 -8.14
CA HIS A 33 10.85 -3.15 -8.04
C HIS A 33 11.27 -4.63 -8.03
N LYS A 34 12.16 -5.02 -8.97
CA LYS A 34 12.83 -6.33 -8.94
C LYS A 34 13.92 -6.38 -7.86
N SER A 35 14.65 -7.49 -7.83
CA SER A 35 15.68 -7.76 -6.84
C SER A 35 16.95 -6.93 -6.98
N GLY A 36 17.64 -6.69 -5.88
CA GLY A 36 18.92 -5.96 -5.89
C GLY A 36 18.73 -4.46 -6.02
N VAL A 37 17.67 -3.91 -5.43
CA VAL A 37 17.53 -2.47 -5.22
C VAL A 37 18.04 -2.14 -3.83
N ARG A 38 19.04 -1.25 -3.65
CA ARG A 38 19.46 -0.96 -2.27
C ARG A 38 18.38 -0.14 -1.55
N GLU A 39 17.94 0.95 -2.15
CA GLU A 39 16.91 1.81 -1.57
C GLU A 39 15.79 2.08 -2.59
N ALA A 40 14.55 1.83 -2.19
CA ALA A 40 13.39 2.06 -3.04
C ALA A 40 12.40 2.98 -2.35
N ARG A 41 12.07 4.10 -2.99
CA ARG A 41 11.03 5.04 -2.55
C ARG A 41 9.93 5.10 -3.61
N SER A 42 8.72 4.76 -3.21
CA SER A 42 7.58 4.66 -4.12
C SER A 42 6.38 5.43 -3.57
N VAL A 43 5.81 6.29 -4.40
CA VAL A 43 4.64 7.10 -4.03
C VAL A 43 3.58 7.01 -5.13
N ILE A 44 2.34 6.74 -4.74
CA ILE A 44 1.16 6.92 -5.60
C ILE A 44 0.26 7.94 -4.91
N LYS A 45 -0.04 9.04 -5.58
CA LYS A 45 -0.86 10.14 -5.05
C LYS A 45 -1.49 10.96 -6.16
N ASP A 46 -2.46 11.80 -5.82
CA ASP A 46 -3.02 12.83 -6.71
C ASP A 46 -3.49 12.23 -8.06
N LEU A 47 -4.25 11.14 -8.00
CA LEU A 47 -4.89 10.53 -9.17
C LEU A 47 -6.23 11.24 -9.47
N PRO A 48 -6.76 11.18 -10.71
CA PRO A 48 -8.09 11.70 -11.03
C PRO A 48 -9.20 10.72 -10.61
N ALA A 49 -10.41 11.23 -10.40
CA ALA A 49 -11.57 10.42 -10.01
C ALA A 49 -11.87 9.32 -11.05
N SER A 50 -12.35 8.18 -10.57
CA SER A 50 -12.70 7.01 -11.38
C SER A 50 -13.72 6.16 -10.63
N SER A 51 -14.56 5.40 -11.33
CA SER A 51 -15.49 4.45 -10.70
C SER A 51 -14.74 3.35 -9.92
N GLU A 52 -13.65 2.85 -10.50
CA GLU A 52 -12.81 1.80 -9.90
C GLU A 52 -11.35 2.24 -9.82
N MET A 53 -10.75 2.14 -8.64
CA MET A 53 -9.37 2.51 -8.43
C MET A 53 -8.54 1.39 -7.80
N THR A 54 -7.42 1.07 -8.44
CA THR A 54 -6.41 0.14 -7.92
C THR A 54 -5.03 0.78 -7.88
N SER A 55 -4.46 0.89 -6.68
CA SER A 55 -3.10 1.37 -6.44
C SER A 55 -2.26 0.27 -5.80
N ARG A 56 -1.13 -0.10 -6.44
CA ARG A 56 -0.26 -1.17 -5.94
C ARG A 56 1.21 -0.79 -5.97
N ILE A 57 1.89 -0.98 -4.85
CA ILE A 57 3.35 -0.92 -4.76
C ILE A 57 3.87 -2.29 -4.38
N PHE A 58 4.81 -2.82 -5.14
CA PHE A 58 5.36 -4.14 -4.93
C PHE A 58 6.89 -4.13 -4.99
N HIS A 59 7.52 -4.69 -3.96
CA HIS A 59 8.95 -4.90 -3.89
C HIS A 59 9.26 -6.39 -3.83
N LYS A 60 10.10 -6.87 -4.76
CA LYS A 60 10.66 -8.23 -4.72
C LYS A 60 11.86 -8.29 -3.76
N SER A 61 12.57 -9.41 -3.80
CA SER A 61 13.59 -9.75 -2.82
C SER A 61 14.89 -8.99 -2.96
N GLY A 62 15.59 -8.74 -1.84
CA GLY A 62 16.88 -8.04 -1.88
C GLY A 62 16.72 -6.53 -2.06
N VAL A 63 15.68 -5.97 -1.45
CA VAL A 63 15.57 -4.52 -1.25
C VAL A 63 16.11 -4.19 0.14
N ARG A 64 17.16 -3.40 0.31
CA ARG A 64 17.65 -3.16 1.69
C ARG A 64 16.65 -2.31 2.47
N GLU A 65 16.23 -1.19 1.89
CA GLU A 65 15.28 -0.25 2.49
C GLU A 65 14.17 0.08 1.50
N ALA A 66 12.93 -0.14 1.91
CA ALA A 66 11.76 0.16 1.10
C ALA A 66 10.85 1.14 1.84
N ARG A 67 10.54 2.27 1.19
CA ARG A 67 9.53 3.23 1.64
C ARG A 67 8.43 3.35 0.60
N SER A 68 7.22 2.99 0.99
CA SER A 68 6.07 2.93 0.11
C SER A 68 4.92 3.75 0.69
N VAL A 69 4.37 4.67 -0.11
CA VAL A 69 3.27 5.54 0.30
C VAL A 69 2.18 5.53 -0.77
N ILE A 70 0.95 5.27 -0.35
CA ILE A 70 -0.26 5.53 -1.14
C ILE A 70 -1.08 6.54 -0.35
N LYS A 71 -1.36 7.71 -0.92
CA LYS A 71 -2.10 8.77 -0.24
C LYS A 71 -2.83 9.69 -1.19
N ASP A 72 -3.75 10.50 -0.67
CA ASP A 72 -4.40 11.58 -1.40
C ASP A 72 -5.04 11.06 -2.70
N LEU A 73 -5.77 9.95 -2.60
CA LEU A 73 -6.54 9.40 -3.73
C LEU A 73 -7.90 10.10 -3.82
N PRO A 74 -8.53 10.16 -5.00
CA PRO A 74 -9.86 10.74 -5.23
C PRO A 74 -10.96 9.69 -5.01
N ALA A 75 -12.20 10.15 -4.84
CA ALA A 75 -13.36 9.28 -4.61
C ALA A 75 -13.55 8.27 -5.74
N SER A 76 -14.01 7.06 -5.37
CA SER A 76 -14.36 5.99 -6.29
C SER A 76 -15.46 5.11 -5.68
N SER A 77 -16.18 4.36 -6.51
CA SER A 77 -17.14 3.36 -6.00
C SER A 77 -16.41 2.21 -5.32
N GLU A 78 -15.35 1.72 -5.97
CA GLU A 78 -14.49 0.67 -5.46
C GLU A 78 -13.04 1.16 -5.36
N MET A 79 -12.40 0.90 -4.22
CA MET A 79 -11.01 1.29 -3.99
C MET A 79 -10.19 0.13 -3.45
N THR A 80 -9.07 -0.16 -4.11
CA THR A 80 -8.06 -1.11 -3.64
C THR A 80 -6.68 -0.47 -3.58
N SER A 81 -6.13 -0.36 -2.37
CA SER A 81 -4.76 0.10 -2.11
C SER A 81 -3.94 -1.02 -1.48
N ARG A 82 -2.82 -1.40 -2.13
CA ARG A 82 -1.97 -2.50 -1.66
C ARG A 82 -0.49 -2.16 -1.69
N ILE A 83 0.19 -2.40 -0.58
CA ILE A 83 1.65 -2.39 -0.49
C ILE A 83 2.11 -3.79 -0.13
N PHE A 84 3.04 -4.33 -0.92
CA PHE A 84 3.55 -5.67 -0.73
C PHE A 84 5.08 -5.70 -0.78
N HIS A 85 5.68 -6.29 0.25
CA HIS A 85 7.10 -6.57 0.32
C HIS A 85 7.33 -8.08 0.37
N LYS A 86 8.08 -8.61 -0.60
CA LYS A 86 8.57 -9.99 -0.60
C LYS A 86 9.79 -10.13 0.33
N SER A 87 10.43 -11.29 0.28
CA SER A 87 11.49 -11.69 1.22
C SER A 87 12.81 -10.95 1.06
N GLY A 88 13.55 -10.74 2.14
CA GLY A 88 14.88 -10.11 2.08
C GLY A 88 14.79 -8.59 1.96
N VAL A 89 13.84 -7.99 2.69
CA VAL A 89 13.84 -6.55 2.97
C VAL A 89 14.46 -6.31 4.33
N ARG A 90 15.41 -5.40 4.51
CA ARG A 90 15.89 -5.15 5.89
C ARG A 90 14.89 -4.27 6.62
N GLU A 91 14.57 -3.12 6.04
CA GLU A 91 13.62 -2.17 6.62
C GLU A 91 12.51 -1.84 5.61
N ALA A 92 11.27 -2.01 6.05
CA ALA A 92 10.09 -1.66 5.27
C ALA A 92 9.26 -0.62 6.02
N ARG A 93 9.00 0.52 5.37
CA ARG A 93 8.07 1.54 5.84
C ARG A 93 6.93 1.68 4.84
N SER A 94 5.73 1.31 5.26
CA SER A 94 4.54 1.29 4.43
C SER A 94 3.47 2.20 5.00
N VAL A 95 2.94 3.11 4.19
CA VAL A 95 1.87 4.01 4.61
C VAL A 95 0.76 4.01 3.55
N ILE A 96 -0.46 3.74 3.98
CA ILE A 96 -1.69 4.02 3.25
C ILE A 96 -2.46 5.02 4.09
N LYS A 97 -2.73 6.22 3.57
CA LYS A 97 -3.45 7.25 4.34
C LYS A 97 -4.23 8.19 3.46
N ASP A 98 -5.09 9.00 4.07
CA ASP A 98 -5.82 10.08 3.38
C ASP A 98 -6.57 9.53 2.14
N LEU A 99 -7.31 8.42 2.34
CA LEU A 99 -8.17 7.87 1.31
C LEU A 99 -9.57 8.48 1.45
N PRO A 100 -10.31 8.67 0.35
CA PRO A 100 -11.66 9.22 0.36
C PRO A 100 -12.71 8.12 0.54
N ALA A 101 -13.98 8.50 0.70
CA ALA A 101 -15.08 7.55 0.81
C ALA A 101 -15.25 6.73 -0.47
N SER A 102 -15.64 5.47 -0.29
CA SER A 102 -16.03 4.55 -1.37
C SER A 102 -17.13 3.61 -0.86
N SER A 103 -17.84 2.93 -1.76
CA SER A 103 -18.79 1.88 -1.37
C SER A 103 -18.03 0.68 -0.81
N GLU A 104 -17.00 0.25 -1.54
CA GLU A 104 -16.09 -0.82 -1.14
C GLU A 104 -14.66 -0.31 -1.02
N MET A 105 -14.02 -0.61 0.11
CA MET A 105 -12.64 -0.22 0.36
C MET A 105 -11.79 -1.40 0.84
N THR A 106 -10.69 -1.65 0.14
CA THR A 106 -9.65 -2.59 0.58
C THR A 106 -8.29 -1.89 0.68
N SER A 107 -7.76 -1.81 1.91
CA SER A 107 -6.42 -1.33 2.20
C SER A 107 -5.57 -2.45 2.81
N ARG A 108 -4.49 -2.85 2.14
CA ARG A 108 -3.64 -3.95 2.61
C ARG A 108 -2.16 -3.62 2.57
N ILE A 109 -1.47 -3.89 3.67
CA ILE A 109 -0.01 -3.91 3.75
C ILE A 109 0.41 -5.33 4.09
N PHE A 110 1.31 -5.89 3.30
CA PHE A 110 1.75 -7.27 3.46
C PHE A 110 3.28 -7.39 3.40
N HIS A 111 3.85 -8.02 4.42
CA HIS A 111 5.26 -8.33 4.53
C HIS A 111 5.45 -9.86 4.57
N LYS A 112 6.22 -10.43 3.64
CA LYS A 112 6.65 -11.84 3.68
C LYS A 112 7.88 -12.05 4.58
N SER A 113 8.32 -13.31 4.67
CA SER A 113 9.45 -13.74 5.48
C SER A 113 10.75 -13.01 5.15
N GLY A 114 11.57 -12.73 6.17
CA GLY A 114 12.87 -12.07 5.98
C GLY A 114 12.77 -10.55 5.83
N VAL A 115 11.73 -9.93 6.41
CA VAL A 115 11.76 -8.51 6.75
C VAL A 115 12.37 -8.35 8.14
N ARG A 116 13.41 -7.54 8.36
CA ARG A 116 13.94 -7.39 9.74
C ARG A 116 13.05 -6.46 10.55
N GLU A 117 12.80 -5.27 10.03
CA GLU A 117 11.94 -4.26 10.64
C GLU A 117 10.84 -3.84 9.69
N ALA A 118 9.60 -3.90 10.17
CA ALA A 118 8.42 -3.44 9.44
C ALA A 118 7.69 -2.36 10.24
N ARG A 119 7.50 -1.18 9.63
CA ARG A 119 6.59 -0.15 10.12
C ARG A 119 5.46 0.03 9.11
N SER A 120 4.25 -0.22 9.56
CA SER A 120 3.05 -0.24 8.71
C SER A 120 2.00 0.68 9.30
N VAL A 121 1.48 1.60 8.50
CA VAL A 121 0.42 2.51 8.90
C VAL A 121 -0.68 2.51 7.85
N ILE A 122 -1.90 2.21 8.28
CA ILE A 122 -3.12 2.47 7.54
C ILE A 122 -3.91 3.47 8.39
N LYS A 123 -4.12 4.70 7.94
CA LYS A 123 -4.82 5.70 8.76
C LYS A 123 -5.66 6.65 7.93
N ASP A 124 -6.51 7.43 8.58
CA ASP A 124 -7.31 8.47 7.94
C ASP A 124 -8.16 7.88 6.80
N LEU A 125 -8.79 6.73 7.10
CA LEU A 125 -9.75 6.06 6.21
C LEU A 125 -11.19 6.42 6.64
N PRO A 126 -12.04 6.93 5.75
CA PRO A 126 -13.45 7.22 6.03
C PRO A 126 -14.25 5.93 6.11
N ALA A 127 -15.48 5.99 6.63
CA ALA A 127 -16.40 4.86 6.58
C ALA A 127 -16.74 4.48 5.11
N SER A 128 -16.87 3.18 4.85
CA SER A 128 -17.39 2.61 3.61
C SER A 128 -18.43 1.54 3.97
N SER A 129 -19.33 1.22 3.04
CA SER A 129 -20.34 0.16 3.26
C SER A 129 -19.64 -1.18 3.52
N GLU A 130 -18.60 -1.48 2.74
CA GLU A 130 -17.71 -2.60 2.98
C GLU A 130 -16.27 -2.12 3.15
N MET A 131 -15.67 -2.41 4.30
CA MET A 131 -14.29 -2.05 4.58
C MET A 131 -13.45 -3.26 4.98
N THR A 132 -12.32 -3.44 4.30
CA THR A 132 -11.23 -4.31 4.74
C THR A 132 -9.93 -3.54 4.86
N SER A 133 -9.46 -3.37 6.10
CA SER A 133 -8.11 -2.85 6.38
C SER A 133 -7.27 -3.91 7.07
N ARG A 134 -6.15 -4.29 6.45
CA ARG A 134 -5.31 -5.37 6.99
C ARG A 134 -3.82 -5.07 6.87
N ILE A 135 -3.10 -5.27 7.96
CA ILE A 135 -1.65 -5.37 7.97
C ILE A 135 -1.31 -6.81 8.34
N PHE A 136 -0.50 -7.48 7.51
CA PHE A 136 -0.11 -8.86 7.76
C PHE A 136 1.39 -9.06 7.58
N HIS A 137 2.01 -9.69 8.57
CA HIS A 137 3.43 -10.05 8.56
C HIS A 137 3.54 -11.58 8.65
N LYS A 138 4.22 -12.22 7.69
CA LYS A 138 4.51 -13.65 7.74
C LYS A 138 5.69 -13.94 8.67
N SER A 139 5.86 -15.20 9.08
CA SER A 139 7.01 -15.66 9.88
C SER A 139 8.36 -15.14 9.37
N GLY A 140 9.24 -14.75 10.30
CA GLY A 140 10.55 -14.18 9.98
C GLY A 140 10.57 -12.65 9.85
N VAL A 141 9.51 -11.95 10.30
CA VAL A 141 9.61 -10.55 10.70
C VAL A 141 10.12 -10.47 12.14
N ARG A 142 11.24 -9.78 12.38
CA ARG A 142 11.83 -9.70 13.73
C ARG A 142 11.15 -8.63 14.57
N GLU A 143 10.98 -7.44 13.99
CA GLU A 143 10.30 -6.33 14.63
C GLU A 143 9.21 -5.78 13.73
N ALA A 144 8.03 -5.57 14.32
CA ALA A 144 6.85 -5.11 13.61
C ALA A 144 6.13 -4.05 14.44
N ARG A 145 5.87 -2.89 13.83
CA ARG A 145 4.95 -1.88 14.37
C ARG A 145 3.87 -1.61 13.35
N SER A 146 2.62 -1.80 13.75
CA SER A 146 1.46 -1.69 12.88
C SER A 146 0.42 -0.78 13.52
N VAL A 147 -0.11 0.15 12.73
CA VAL A 147 -1.21 1.03 13.13
C VAL A 147 -2.29 0.96 12.08
N ILE A 148 -3.52 0.67 12.50
CA ILE A 148 -4.72 0.85 11.68
C ILE A 148 -5.61 1.85 12.42
N LYS A 149 -5.91 2.99 11.80
CA LYS A 149 -6.87 3.99 12.29
C LYS A 149 -7.92 4.24 11.22
N VAL A 150 -9.15 3.84 11.48
CA VAL A 150 -10.29 4.13 10.62
C VAL A 150 -11.13 5.18 11.35
N ALA A 151 -11.63 6.18 10.62
CA ALA A 151 -12.62 7.12 11.16
C ALA A 151 -13.90 6.32 11.42
N ALA A 152 -14.13 5.96 12.68
CA ALA A 152 -15.28 5.18 13.08
C ALA A 152 -16.55 6.02 12.94
N VAL A 153 -17.46 5.60 12.06
CA VAL A 153 -18.87 5.53 12.46
C VAL A 153 -19.04 4.18 13.15
N LEU A 154 -19.67 4.21 14.33
CA LEU A 154 -19.83 3.11 15.27
C LEU A 154 -20.45 1.86 14.62
N THR A 155 -19.63 0.85 14.31
CA THR A 155 -20.10 -0.55 14.24
C THR A 155 -19.18 -1.39 15.11
N VAL A 156 -19.58 -1.61 16.35
CA VAL A 156 -18.90 -2.49 17.31
C VAL A 156 -19.09 -3.93 16.87
N TYR A 157 -18.01 -4.59 16.41
CA TYR A 157 -17.96 -6.06 16.38
C TYR A 157 -17.05 -6.51 17.53
N LEU A 158 -17.66 -6.86 18.67
CA LEU A 158 -17.02 -7.67 19.69
C LEU A 158 -16.92 -9.10 19.15
N THR A 159 -15.73 -9.55 18.82
CA THR A 159 -15.45 -10.99 18.74
C THR A 159 -14.34 -11.30 19.72
N GLY A 160 -14.75 -11.74 20.91
CA GLY A 160 -13.88 -12.42 21.85
C GLY A 160 -13.40 -13.75 21.26
N GLY A 161 -12.28 -14.25 21.78
CA GLY A 161 -11.75 -15.54 21.37
C GLY A 161 -10.56 -15.94 22.23
N ARG A 162 -10.89 -16.82 23.18
CA ARG A 162 -10.08 -17.68 24.05
C ARG A 162 -8.64 -17.96 23.63
#